data_AF-A0A925DRG4-F1
#
_entry.id   AF-A0A925DRG4-F1
#
_cell.length_a   1.000
_cell.length_b   1.000
_cell.length_c   1.000
_cell.angle_alpha   90.00
_cell.angle_beta   90.00
_cell.angle_gamma   90.00
#
_symmetry.space_group_name_H-M   'P 1'
#
loop_
_entity.id
_entity.type
_entity.pdbx_description
1 polymer ?
#
loop_
_entity_poly.entity_id
_entity_poly.type
_entity_poly.pdbx_seq_one_letter_code
_entity_poly.pdbx_strand_id
1 'polypeptide(L)' 'MIFSIDPKKKLLLSDVATILGKQLKIELSENAKKEIISCREFLDNKIKNSVEPIYGINTGFGSLYNIKIPNEDLEKLQE' A
#
# COMPACT_ATOMS: atom_id res chain seq x y z
N MET A 1 -16.34 8.41 -18.86
CA MET A 1 -15.24 7.50 -19.24
C MET A 1 -14.41 7.20 -18.00
N ILE A 2 -13.91 5.97 -17.88
CA ILE A 2 -13.13 5.51 -16.71
C ILE A 2 -11.72 5.13 -17.18
N PHE A 3 -10.71 5.53 -16.43
CA PHE A 3 -9.33 5.09 -16.60
C PHE A 3 -9.03 4.00 -15.56
N SER A 4 -8.64 2.82 -16.04
CA SER A 4 -8.33 1.68 -15.17
C SER A 4 -6.81 1.60 -14.92
N ILE A 5 -6.40 1.67 -13.66
CA ILE A 5 -5.01 1.47 -13.23
C ILE A 5 -4.73 -0.03 -13.13
N ASP A 6 -3.74 -0.49 -13.89
CA ASP A 6 -3.33 -1.89 -13.92
C ASP A 6 -1.81 -2.00 -13.71
N PRO A 7 -1.33 -2.82 -12.76
CA PRO A 7 0.10 -2.94 -12.44
C PRO A 7 0.94 -3.48 -13.60
N LYS A 8 0.33 -4.16 -14.58
CA LYS A 8 1.03 -4.67 -15.78
C LYS A 8 1.20 -3.62 -16.87
N LYS A 9 0.60 -2.43 -16.71
CA LYS A 9 0.67 -1.33 -17.66
C LYS A 9 1.45 -0.17 -17.06
N LYS A 10 2.41 0.37 -17.83
CA LYS A 10 3.12 1.59 -17.43
C LYS A 10 2.18 2.79 -17.52
N LEU A 11 2.13 3.58 -16.46
CA LEU A 11 1.46 4.87 -16.46
C LEU A 11 2.39 5.93 -17.05
N LEU A 12 1.97 6.60 -18.12
CA LEU A 12 2.74 7.66 -18.78
C LEU A 12 2.24 9.04 -18.35
N LEU A 13 3.07 10.07 -18.52
CA LEU A 13 2.67 11.46 -18.27
C LEU A 13 1.49 11.89 -19.16
N SER A 14 1.40 11.35 -20.39
CA SER A 14 0.27 11.58 -21.29
C SER A 14 -1.05 11.03 -20.75
N ASP A 15 -1.00 9.92 -19.99
CA ASP A 15 -2.18 9.36 -19.36
C ASP A 15 -2.67 10.28 -18.24
N VAL A 16 -1.76 10.79 -17.41
CA VAL A 16 -2.07 11.78 -16.37
C VAL A 16 -2.68 13.04 -16.96
N ALA A 17 -2.08 13.58 -18.03
CA ALA A 17 -2.62 14.73 -18.75
C ALA A 17 -4.04 14.46 -19.30
N THR A 18 -4.28 13.24 -19.80
CA THR A 18 -5.60 12.83 -20.31
C THR A 18 -6.63 12.69 -19.19
N ILE A 19 -6.26 12.08 -18.07
CA ILE A 19 -7.13 11.90 -16.90
C ILE A 19 -7.58 13.27 -16.38
N LEU A 20 -6.64 14.20 -16.22
CA LEU A 20 -6.94 15.55 -15.74
C LEU A 20 -7.74 16.37 -16.78
N GLY A 21 -7.27 16.39 -18.03
CA GLY A 21 -7.89 17.20 -19.09
C GLY A 21 -9.30 16.75 -19.47
N LYS A 22 -9.62 15.46 -19.32
CA LYS A 22 -10.95 14.89 -19.58
C LYS A 22 -11.75 14.58 -18.33
N GLN A 23 -11.22 14.89 -17.15
CA GLN A 23 -11.83 14.59 -15.84
C GLN A 23 -12.32 13.14 -15.75
N LEU A 24 -11.45 12.20 -16.13
CA LEU A 24 -11.79 10.79 -16.11
C LEU A 24 -11.95 10.30 -14.68
N LYS A 25 -12.98 9.48 -14.44
CA LYS A 25 -13.04 8.68 -13.21
C LYS A 25 -11.93 7.64 -13.25
N ILE A 26 -11.36 7.31 -12.10
CA ILE A 26 -10.28 6.33 -11.98
C ILE A 26 -10.82 5.11 -11.25
N GLU A 27 -10.41 3.92 -11.67
CA GLU A 27 -10.65 2.68 -10.95
C GLU A 27 -9.39 1.80 -10.94
N LEU A 28 -9.35 0.87 -9.98
CA LEU A 28 -8.35 -0.19 -9.98
C LEU A 28 -8.84 -1.33 -10.86
N SER A 29 -7.94 -1.91 -11.65
CA SER A 29 -8.23 -3.18 -12.35
C SER A 29 -8.43 -4.31 -11.34
N GLU A 30 -9.14 -5.36 -11.75
CA GLU A 30 -9.33 -6.55 -10.90
C GLU A 30 -8.00 -7.22 -10.54
N ASN A 31 -7.00 -7.15 -11.42
CA ASN A 31 -5.66 -7.67 -11.11
C ASN A 31 -4.99 -6.83 -10.02
N ALA A 32 -5.08 -5.50 -10.12
CA ALA A 32 -4.55 -4.58 -9.10
C ALA A 32 -5.18 -4.87 -7.72
N LYS A 33 -6.52 -5.00 -7.67
CA LYS A 33 -7.24 -5.31 -6.42
C LYS A 33 -6.77 -6.63 -5.79
N LYS A 34 -6.64 -7.69 -6.60
CA LYS A 34 -6.17 -9.01 -6.15
C LYS A 34 -4.76 -8.94 -5.58
N GLU A 35 -3.84 -8.26 -6.26
CA GLU A 35 -2.46 -8.13 -5.81
C GLU A 35 -2.37 -7.33 -4.49
N ILE A 36 -3.11 -6.23 -4.36
CA ILE A 36 -3.17 -5.44 -3.12
C ILE A 36 -3.66 -6.29 -1.93
N ILE A 37 -4.74 -7.05 -2.12
CA ILE A 37 -5.30 -7.93 -1.08
C ILE A 37 -4.27 -9.00 -0.70
N SER A 38 -3.65 -9.66 -1.69
CA SER A 38 -2.65 -10.69 -1.44
C SER A 38 -1.43 -10.15 -0.68
N CYS A 39 -0.94 -8.96 -1.05
CA CYS A 39 0.14 -8.28 -0.33
C CYS A 39 -0.24 -7.99 1.13
N ARG A 40 -1.48 -7.55 1.38
CA ARG A 40 -1.96 -7.25 2.73
C ARG A 40 -2.08 -8.52 3.58
N GLU A 41 -2.68 -9.57 3.04
CA GLU A 41 -2.83 -10.85 3.73
C GLU A 41 -1.46 -11.48 4.07
N PHE A 42 -0.51 -11.42 3.14
CA PHE A 42 0.85 -11.87 3.38
C PHE A 42 1.48 -11.11 4.56
N LEU A 43 1.34 -9.80 4.59
CA LEU A 43 1.90 -8.96 5.64
C LEU A 43 1.25 -9.25 7.00
N ASP A 44 -0.08 -9.32 7.07
CA ASP A 44 -0.81 -9.62 8.30
C ASP A 44 -0.39 -11.00 8.86
N ASN A 45 -0.22 -12.00 7.99
CA ASN A 45 0.27 -13.33 8.38
C ASN A 45 1.74 -13.30 8.84
N LYS A 46 2.59 -12.51 8.18
CA LYS A 46 4.01 -12.36 8.58
C LYS A 46 4.13 -11.70 9.94
N ILE A 47 3.33 -10.68 10.25
CA ILE A 47 3.35 -9.99 11.56
C ILE A 47 2.82 -10.92 12.66
N LYS A 48 1.74 -11.67 12.43
CA LYS A 48 1.19 -12.62 13.42
C LYS A 48 2.19 -13.69 13.83
N ASN A 49 3.01 -14.16 12.89
CA ASN A 49 3.90 -15.31 13.09
C ASN A 49 5.37 -14.93 13.32
N SER A 50 5.73 -13.64 13.21
CA SER A 50 7.13 -13.20 13.30
C SER A 50 7.37 -12.31 14.52
N VAL A 51 8.45 -12.58 15.23
CA VAL A 51 8.94 -11.70 16.31
C VAL A 51 9.83 -10.58 15.74
N GLU A 52 10.26 -10.71 14.48
CA GLU A 52 11.22 -9.81 13.83
C GLU A 52 10.68 -8.39 13.65
N PRO A 53 11.51 -7.36 13.90
CA PRO A 53 11.18 -5.98 13.60
C PRO A 53 11.11 -5.74 12.08
N ILE A 54 10.03 -5.12 11.64
CA ILE A 54 9.74 -4.70 10.27
C ILE A 54 9.48 -3.19 10.29
N TYR A 55 10.36 -2.45 9.62
CA TYR A 55 10.39 -1.00 9.63
C TYR A 55 9.08 -0.35 9.21
N GLY A 56 8.55 0.55 10.05
CA GLY A 56 7.29 1.27 9.79
C GLY A 56 6.03 0.40 9.86
N ILE A 57 6.18 -0.87 10.27
CA ILE A 57 5.08 -1.83 10.40
C ILE A 57 4.89 -2.24 11.85
N ASN A 58 5.91 -2.82 12.49
CA ASN A 58 5.92 -3.10 13.93
C ASN A 58 7.11 -2.46 14.63
N THR A 59 7.77 -1.50 13.95
CA THR A 59 8.73 -0.57 14.56
C THR A 59 8.43 0.86 14.18
N GLY A 60 9.01 1.81 14.92
CA GLY A 60 8.87 3.23 14.64
C GLY A 60 9.63 3.70 13.40
N PHE A 61 9.51 4.98 13.09
CA PHE A 61 10.18 5.62 11.96
C PHE A 61 11.52 6.26 12.39
N GLY A 62 12.43 6.46 11.43
CA GLY A 62 13.69 7.18 11.64
C GLY A 62 14.56 6.58 12.73
N SER A 63 14.90 7.38 13.75
CA SER A 63 15.70 6.92 14.90
C SER A 63 15.07 5.76 15.67
N LEU A 64 13.76 5.52 15.53
CA LEU A 64 13.02 4.48 16.23
C LEU A 64 12.91 3.18 15.41
N TYR A 65 13.67 3.04 14.32
CA TYR A 65 13.60 1.90 13.39
C TYR A 65 13.81 0.54 14.06
N ASN A 66 14.53 0.51 15.18
CA ASN A 66 14.87 -0.69 15.95
C ASN A 66 14.00 -0.91 17.20
N ILE A 67 13.05 -0.01 17.48
CA ILE A 67 12.15 -0.13 18.62
C ILE A 67 10.87 -0.82 18.17
N LYS A 68 10.60 -1.98 18.75
CA LYS A 68 9.38 -2.73 18.50
C LYS A 68 8.20 -2.02 19.16
N ILE A 69 7.15 -1.77 18.39
CA ILE A 69 5.91 -1.17 18.86
C ILE A 69 4.93 -2.31 19.20
N PRO A 70 4.30 -2.30 20.38
CA PRO A 70 3.24 -3.25 20.73
C PRO A 70 2.09 -3.23 19.73
N ASN A 71 1.46 -4.38 19.49
CA ASN A 71 0.37 -4.50 18.51
C ASN A 71 -0.79 -3.52 18.79
N GLU A 72 -1.08 -3.24 20.06
CA GLU A 72 -2.11 -2.29 20.51
C GLU A 72 -1.81 -0.82 20.16
N ASP A 73 -0.53 -0.48 19.98
CA ASP A 73 -0.08 0.87 19.64
C ASP A 73 0.15 1.06 18.12
N LEU A 74 -0.02 0.01 17.31
CA LEU A 74 0.21 0.08 15.86
C LEU A 74 -0.80 0.95 15.13
N GLU A 75 -2.06 1.00 15.56
CA GLU A 75 -3.04 1.90 14.96
C GLU A 75 -2.65 3.36 15.19
N LYS A 76 -2.22 3.70 16.41
CA LYS A 76 -1.77 5.04 16.78
C LYS A 76 -0.49 5.48 16.06
N LEU A 77 0.35 4.54 15.63
CA LEU A 77 1.52 4.83 14.80
C LEU A 77 1.15 5.35 13.40
N GLN A 78 -0.01 4.97 12.89
CA GLN A 78 -0.44 5.22 11.50
C GLN A 78 -1.42 6.41 11.37
N GLU A 79 -1.77 7.07 12.48
CA GLU A 79 -2.51 8.34 12.51
C GLU A 79 -1.66 9.53 12.06
#